data_AF-A0A7W1AEV8-F1
#
_entry.id   AF-A0A7W1AEV8-F1
#
_cell.length_a   1.000
_cell.length_b   1.000
_cell.length_c   1.000
_cell.angle_alpha   90.00
_cell.angle_beta   90.00
_cell.angle_gamma   90.00
#
_symmetry.space_group_name_H-M   'P 1'
#
loop_
_entity.id
_entity.type
_entity.pdbx_description
1 polymer ?
#
loop_
_entity_poly.entity_id
_entity_poly.type
_entity_poly.pdbx_seq_one_letter_code
_entity_poly.pdbx_strand_id
1 'polypeptide(L)'
;VIIDESHHYRNPRTRRYLHLAPWLLGRPVLLLSATPIVNRMDDLAHQLLLGIRDDALLADGVVSMRAALASGAGAAALGRLVVEDTMDAGPRPIRRSAVSMPSGDENVSVRRVLGQLVGLRLSSHPPTAALVRGVLQRALASSPAALAGALRRYRGLLLHAQDAQRAGRALTRAELREFAGELDDQLVLWQLYDDGGGVVDLALEDLESLGALLADATSAAAGEDPKADRLRRLLADDLPTVVFVTRRDTVRHLRERLGPPPVAWCTGERAGLGHAPAPRAAVLGWFADEGHDSLARCLVVTDVAAEGLDLRRAARVVHYDLPWTPMRLEQREGRAVRLGSTRAHVEVVRFAPPPALDSALRLGEHLARKAGLPGRAGLGADGVQLWRWRSVLADRLGRGHAVAGTAIVRLASAGSAAMSTPGLLAGFELLAGHHGRLEMLASAVGWLDTAGQWTEEESIVTAALLGAAGSNLRVDAPAADVRAALDRLAAPIHIRLALAGSRRWAAGDPDSAARRLAGRLSEWVRAAARQRDAAALARLERALAFVAGGHTAGEAMLVRRLVEASPGDVARTLAGAPAPTPRWDAVEVRVTGLVLFER
;
A
#
# COMPACT_ATOMS: atom_id res chain seq x y z
N VAL A 1 -17.61 -10.79 4.13
CA VAL A 1 -17.46 -9.86 2.99
C VAL A 1 -16.05 -9.99 2.47
N ILE A 2 -15.86 -10.23 1.18
CA ILE A 2 -14.53 -10.23 0.55
C ILE A 2 -14.43 -8.94 -0.25
N ILE A 3 -13.36 -8.18 -0.04
CA ILE A 3 -13.06 -6.96 -0.78
C ILE A 3 -11.78 -7.22 -1.57
N ASP A 4 -11.96 -7.50 -2.86
CA ASP A 4 -10.86 -7.54 -3.80
C ASP A 4 -10.35 -6.13 -4.10
N GLU A 5 -9.05 -6.01 -4.35
CA GLU A 5 -8.34 -4.74 -4.52
C GLU A 5 -8.67 -3.71 -3.43
N SER A 6 -8.70 -4.18 -2.19
CA SER A 6 -9.04 -3.40 -1.00
C SER A 6 -8.18 -2.16 -0.79
N HIS A 7 -7.01 -2.07 -1.44
CA HIS A 7 -6.22 -0.85 -1.48
C HIS A 7 -7.00 0.36 -2.02
N HIS A 8 -8.05 0.19 -2.81
CA HIS A 8 -8.92 1.30 -3.25
C HIS A 8 -9.71 1.98 -2.11
N TYR A 9 -9.80 1.35 -0.93
CA TYR A 9 -10.56 1.81 0.23
C TYR A 9 -9.65 2.20 1.41
N ARG A 10 -8.53 2.85 1.12
CA ARG A 10 -7.55 3.29 2.14
C ARG A 10 -7.69 4.73 2.61
N ASN A 11 -8.51 5.54 1.93
CA ASN A 11 -8.64 6.97 2.25
C ASN A 11 -10.02 7.27 2.87
N PRO A 12 -10.09 7.64 4.16
CA PRO A 12 -11.34 7.86 4.87
C PRO A 12 -12.13 9.09 4.38
N ARG A 13 -11.52 9.97 3.59
CA ARG A 13 -12.17 11.17 3.03
C ARG A 13 -12.91 10.90 1.71
N THR A 14 -12.77 9.70 1.14
CA THR A 14 -13.39 9.38 -0.15
C THR A 14 -14.83 8.90 0.01
N ARG A 15 -15.69 9.22 -0.96
CA ARG A 15 -17.09 8.73 -0.99
C ARG A 15 -17.16 7.20 -0.92
N ARG A 16 -16.26 6.51 -1.64
CA ARG A 16 -16.17 5.03 -1.64
C ARG A 16 -15.97 4.46 -0.25
N TYR A 17 -15.01 5.02 0.51
CA TYR A 17 -14.76 4.61 1.89
C TYR A 17 -15.96 4.90 2.79
N LEU A 18 -16.53 6.10 2.70
CA LEU A 18 -17.66 6.54 3.52
C LEU A 18 -18.94 5.74 3.25
N HIS A 19 -19.12 5.22 2.04
CA HIS A 19 -20.23 4.33 1.69
C HIS A 19 -19.97 2.89 2.12
N LEU A 20 -18.74 2.39 1.95
CA LEU A 20 -18.41 1.01 2.27
C LEU A 20 -18.37 0.75 3.78
N ALA A 21 -17.70 1.61 4.55
CA ALA A 21 -17.44 1.34 5.96
C ALA A 21 -18.71 1.07 6.80
N PRO A 22 -19.82 1.84 6.67
CA PRO A 22 -21.06 1.53 7.37
C PRO A 22 -21.70 0.19 6.95
N TRP A 23 -21.49 -0.25 5.71
CA TRP A 23 -22.00 -1.53 5.21
C TRP A 23 -21.25 -2.73 5.79
N LEU A 24 -20.05 -2.54 6.35
CA LEU A 24 -19.25 -3.60 6.95
C LEU A 24 -19.58 -3.85 8.44
N LEU A 25 -20.44 -3.03 9.05
CA LEU A 25 -20.81 -3.13 10.46
C LEU A 25 -21.23 -4.56 10.85
N GLY A 26 -20.50 -5.16 11.79
CA GLY A 26 -20.79 -6.47 12.36
C GLY A 26 -20.56 -7.65 11.40
N ARG A 27 -19.90 -7.43 10.26
CA ARG A 27 -19.66 -8.47 9.25
C ARG A 27 -18.18 -8.85 9.23
N PRO A 28 -17.83 -10.15 9.14
CA PRO A 28 -16.44 -10.55 8.93
C PRO A 28 -15.96 -10.05 7.56
N VAL A 29 -14.73 -9.54 7.50
CA VAL A 29 -14.14 -8.93 6.31
C VAL A 29 -12.83 -9.60 5.97
N LEU A 30 -12.67 -9.99 4.70
CA LEU A 30 -11.40 -10.40 4.10
C LEU A 30 -10.97 -9.32 3.11
N LEU A 31 -9.80 -8.73 3.34
CA LEU A 31 -9.22 -7.67 2.52
C LEU A 31 -8.12 -8.27 1.64
N LEU A 32 -8.36 -8.32 0.33
CA LEU A 32 -7.36 -8.79 -0.63
C LEU A 32 -6.71 -7.58 -1.29
N SER A 33 -5.38 -7.56 -1.34
CA SER A 33 -4.62 -6.47 -1.97
C SER A 33 -3.22 -6.93 -2.31
N ALA A 34 -2.78 -6.68 -3.54
CA ALA A 34 -1.37 -6.88 -3.92
C ALA A 34 -0.42 -5.86 -3.27
N THR A 35 -0.97 -4.80 -2.67
CA THR A 35 -0.24 -3.55 -2.40
C THR A 35 -0.99 -2.70 -1.37
N PRO A 36 -1.00 -3.13 -0.11
CA PRO A 36 -1.80 -2.48 0.92
C PRO A 36 -1.24 -1.11 1.36
N ILE A 37 0.02 -0.79 1.01
CA ILE A 37 0.62 0.54 1.24
C ILE A 37 0.93 1.19 -0.10
N VAL A 38 0.43 2.41 -0.33
CA VAL A 38 0.61 3.11 -1.63
C VAL A 38 1.33 4.44 -1.48
N ASN A 39 0.91 5.27 -0.52
CA ASN A 39 1.44 6.60 -0.31
C ASN A 39 1.99 6.80 1.09
N ARG A 40 1.35 6.22 2.11
CA ARG A 40 1.69 6.40 3.54
C ARG A 40 1.37 5.15 4.36
N MET A 41 1.99 5.01 5.53
CA MET A 41 1.65 3.93 6.49
C MET A 41 0.20 4.01 6.96
N ASP A 42 -0.34 5.22 7.12
CA ASP A 42 -1.75 5.45 7.42
C ASP A 42 -2.70 4.78 6.42
N ASP A 43 -2.27 4.56 5.17
CA ASP A 43 -3.10 3.85 4.18
C ASP A 43 -3.45 2.44 4.67
N LEU A 44 -2.46 1.72 5.20
CA LEU A 44 -2.65 0.37 5.75
C LEU A 44 -3.54 0.41 6.99
N ALA A 45 -3.34 1.38 7.88
CA ALA A 45 -4.17 1.53 9.08
C ALA A 45 -5.66 1.70 8.71
N HIS A 46 -5.97 2.64 7.81
CA HIS A 46 -7.35 2.88 7.38
C HIS A 46 -7.95 1.69 6.61
N GLN A 47 -7.13 0.99 5.83
CA GLN A 47 -7.59 -0.22 5.14
C GLN A 47 -7.94 -1.33 6.14
N LEU A 48 -7.09 -1.60 7.14
CA LEU A 48 -7.36 -2.59 8.19
C LEU A 48 -8.59 -2.22 9.03
N LEU A 49 -8.77 -0.92 9.34
CA LEU A 49 -9.91 -0.42 10.11
C LEU A 49 -11.26 -0.67 9.44
N LEU A 50 -11.32 -1.03 8.15
CA LEU A 50 -12.58 -1.44 7.51
C LEU A 50 -13.16 -2.73 8.11
N GLY A 51 -12.31 -3.63 8.61
CA GLY A 51 -12.73 -4.93 9.15
C GLY A 51 -12.23 -5.24 10.55
N ILE A 52 -11.28 -4.46 11.07
CA ILE A 52 -10.58 -4.76 12.32
C ILE A 52 -10.67 -3.54 13.23
N ARG A 53 -11.04 -3.73 14.50
CA ARG A 53 -11.09 -2.64 15.49
C ARG A 53 -9.69 -2.16 15.84
N ASP A 54 -9.55 -0.86 16.12
CA ASP A 54 -8.26 -0.23 16.43
C ASP A 54 -7.52 -0.86 17.63
N ASP A 55 -8.24 -1.50 18.55
CA ASP A 55 -7.75 -2.15 19.76
C ASP A 55 -7.68 -3.70 19.66
N ALA A 56 -7.83 -4.27 18.45
CA ALA A 56 -7.87 -5.72 18.26
C ALA A 56 -6.61 -6.44 18.80
N LEU A 57 -5.46 -5.74 18.76
CA LEU A 57 -4.16 -6.23 19.19
C LEU A 57 -3.76 -5.74 20.60
N LEU A 58 -4.72 -5.28 21.43
CA LEU A 58 -4.45 -4.77 22.77
C LEU A 58 -3.76 -5.81 23.67
N ALA A 59 -4.17 -7.07 23.59
CA ALA A 59 -3.54 -8.16 24.34
C ALA A 59 -2.10 -8.42 23.86
N ASP A 60 -1.82 -8.18 22.59
CA ASP A 60 -0.47 -8.13 22.02
C ASP A 60 0.22 -6.77 22.23
N GLY A 61 -0.32 -5.91 23.10
CA GLY A 61 0.37 -4.70 23.60
C GLY A 61 0.28 -3.52 22.65
N VAL A 62 -0.43 -3.70 21.54
CA VAL A 62 -0.73 -2.66 20.58
C VAL A 62 -2.07 -2.03 20.97
N VAL A 63 -1.99 -0.94 21.74
CA VAL A 63 -3.17 -0.24 22.29
C VAL A 63 -4.00 0.44 21.18
N SER A 64 -3.34 0.91 20.12
CA SER A 64 -3.97 1.45 18.92
C SER A 64 -3.14 1.04 17.70
N MET A 65 -3.74 0.23 16.83
CA MET A 65 -3.10 -0.19 15.57
C MET A 65 -2.78 1.02 14.69
N ARG A 66 -3.70 1.98 14.64
CA ARG A 66 -3.50 3.23 13.90
C ARG A 66 -2.31 4.02 14.44
N ALA A 67 -2.18 4.17 15.75
CA ALA A 67 -1.04 4.88 16.35
C ALA A 67 0.29 4.14 16.08
N ALA A 68 0.29 2.81 16.20
CA ALA A 68 1.47 1.98 15.93
C ALA A 68 1.92 2.06 14.46
N LEU A 69 0.98 2.02 13.52
CA LEU A 69 1.29 2.15 12.09
C LEU A 69 1.70 3.59 11.71
N ALA A 70 1.09 4.60 12.32
CA ALA A 70 1.43 6.01 12.07
C ALA A 70 2.85 6.37 12.53
N SER A 71 3.35 5.76 13.61
CA SER A 71 4.75 5.91 14.05
C SER A 71 5.76 5.20 13.13
N GLY A 72 5.26 4.40 12.17
CA GLY A 72 6.10 3.61 11.27
C GLY A 72 6.73 2.39 11.93
N ALA A 73 6.28 2.01 13.13
CA ALA A 73 6.71 0.79 13.80
C ALA A 73 5.93 -0.41 13.22
N GLY A 74 6.62 -1.28 12.48
CA GLY A 74 6.09 -2.61 12.21
C GLY A 74 5.99 -3.39 13.52
N ALA A 75 4.79 -3.85 13.87
CA ALA A 75 4.57 -4.66 15.07
C ALA A 75 4.42 -6.13 14.68
N ALA A 76 5.16 -7.02 15.33
CA ALA A 76 5.03 -8.46 15.11
C ALA A 76 3.60 -8.98 15.34
N ALA A 77 2.87 -8.32 16.24
CA ALA A 77 1.45 -8.55 16.51
C ALA A 77 0.55 -8.44 15.26
N LEU A 78 0.92 -7.62 14.27
CA LEU A 78 0.17 -7.49 13.01
C LEU A 78 0.11 -8.82 12.23
N GLY A 79 1.01 -9.76 12.52
CA GLY A 79 1.00 -11.10 11.93
C GLY A 79 -0.25 -11.92 12.18
N ARG A 80 -0.98 -11.60 13.25
CA ARG A 80 -2.28 -12.22 13.52
C ARG A 80 -3.36 -11.79 12.53
N LEU A 81 -3.16 -10.65 11.86
CA LEU A 81 -4.13 -10.04 10.96
C LEU A 81 -3.77 -10.26 9.49
N VAL A 82 -2.52 -10.60 9.19
CA VAL A 82 -2.00 -10.77 7.84
C VAL A 82 -1.78 -12.26 7.57
N VAL A 83 -2.57 -12.80 6.67
CA VAL A 83 -2.38 -14.15 6.12
C VAL A 83 -1.75 -14.00 4.74
N GLU A 84 -0.57 -14.57 4.55
CA GLU A 84 0.07 -14.64 3.25
C GLU A 84 0.38 -16.11 2.98
N ASP A 85 -0.15 -16.64 1.88
CA ASP A 85 0.06 -18.00 1.44
C ASP A 85 1.25 -18.04 0.48
N THR A 86 2.33 -18.70 0.90
CA THR A 86 3.39 -19.13 -0.01
C THR A 86 3.06 -20.54 -0.48
N MET A 87 2.07 -20.67 -1.36
CA MET A 87 1.96 -21.89 -2.14
C MET A 87 3.29 -22.09 -2.87
N ASP A 88 3.77 -23.34 -2.94
CA ASP A 88 4.80 -23.81 -3.86
C ASP A 88 4.30 -23.62 -5.31
N ALA A 89 4.13 -22.37 -5.73
CA ALA A 89 3.41 -21.98 -6.94
C ALA A 89 4.27 -22.13 -8.21
N GLY A 90 5.17 -23.11 -8.21
CA GLY A 90 6.19 -23.30 -9.24
C GLY A 90 7.24 -22.19 -9.24
N PRO A 91 8.24 -22.29 -10.13
CA PRO A 91 9.28 -21.28 -10.27
C PRO A 91 8.67 -19.95 -10.70
N ARG A 92 8.98 -18.89 -9.94
CA ARG A 92 8.75 -17.51 -10.38
C ARG A 92 10.04 -16.99 -11.03
N PRO A 93 9.99 -16.38 -12.22
CA PRO A 93 11.19 -15.84 -12.83
C PRO A 93 11.85 -14.78 -11.95
N ILE A 94 13.17 -14.86 -11.80
CA ILE A 94 13.96 -13.84 -11.10
C ILE A 94 14.02 -12.58 -11.97
N ARG A 95 13.76 -11.42 -11.36
CA ARG A 95 13.80 -10.12 -12.04
C ARG A 95 15.25 -9.64 -12.15
N ARG A 96 15.73 -9.40 -13.37
CA ARG A 96 17.01 -8.70 -13.62
C ARG A 96 16.72 -7.26 -13.97
N SER A 97 16.93 -6.35 -13.02
CA SER A 97 16.66 -4.92 -13.22
C SER A 97 17.84 -4.21 -13.87
N ALA A 98 17.56 -3.39 -14.88
CA ALA A 98 18.51 -2.48 -15.50
C ALA A 98 17.90 -1.07 -15.61
N VAL A 99 18.74 -0.04 -15.61
CA VAL A 99 18.33 1.35 -15.83
C VAL A 99 19.00 1.85 -17.10
N SER A 100 18.21 2.32 -18.05
CA SER A 100 18.70 2.97 -19.25
C SER A 100 18.79 4.48 -18.97
N MET A 101 20.01 5.01 -18.99
CA MET A 101 20.29 6.41 -18.70
C MET A 101 20.09 7.30 -19.94
N PRO A 102 19.56 8.52 -19.77
CA PRO A 102 19.41 9.50 -20.85
C PRO A 102 20.77 10.02 -21.35
N SER A 103 20.84 10.39 -22.63
CA SER A 103 22.05 11.03 -23.19
C SER A 103 22.16 12.50 -22.79
N GLY A 104 23.36 13.09 -22.98
CA GLY A 104 23.57 14.52 -22.78
C GLY A 104 22.64 15.38 -23.64
N ASP A 105 22.49 15.01 -24.91
CA ASP A 105 21.64 15.71 -25.89
C ASP A 105 20.16 15.65 -25.49
N GLU A 106 19.70 14.50 -24.98
CA GLU A 106 18.34 14.33 -24.46
C GLU A 106 18.08 15.33 -23.32
N ASN A 107 19.04 15.49 -22.41
CA ASN A 107 18.92 16.42 -21.28
C ASN A 107 18.96 17.90 -21.72
N VAL A 108 19.79 18.25 -22.71
CA VAL A 108 19.85 19.62 -23.26
C VAL A 108 18.52 19.98 -23.93
N SER A 109 17.98 19.09 -24.78
CA SER A 109 16.70 19.29 -25.46
C SER A 109 15.55 19.46 -24.47
N VAL A 110 15.48 18.58 -23.46
CA VAL A 110 14.45 18.64 -22.42
C VAL A 110 14.57 19.89 -21.56
N ARG A 111 15.78 20.34 -21.20
CA ARG A 111 15.97 21.58 -20.42
C ARG A 111 15.43 22.81 -21.14
N ARG A 112 15.61 22.89 -22.47
CA ARG A 112 15.07 23.98 -23.29
C ARG A 112 13.55 24.03 -23.25
N VAL A 113 12.90 22.89 -23.52
CA VAL A 113 11.44 22.76 -23.51
C VAL A 113 10.87 22.98 -22.10
N LEU A 114 11.57 22.51 -21.07
CA LEU A 114 11.18 22.70 -19.68
C LEU A 114 11.20 24.19 -19.27
N GLY A 115 12.19 24.96 -19.75
CA GLY A 115 12.24 26.42 -19.54
C GLY A 115 11.03 27.14 -20.12
N GLN A 116 10.64 26.80 -21.36
CA GLN A 116 9.44 27.33 -22.01
C GLN A 116 8.17 26.93 -21.24
N LEU A 117 8.08 25.67 -20.80
CA LEU A 117 6.97 25.20 -19.97
C LEU A 117 6.86 26.01 -18.68
N VAL A 118 7.96 26.27 -17.96
CA VAL A 118 7.99 27.06 -16.71
C VAL A 118 7.45 28.46 -16.92
N GLY A 119 7.69 29.07 -18.08
CA GLY A 119 7.20 30.40 -18.44
C GLY A 119 5.68 30.52 -18.60
N LEU A 120 4.95 29.41 -18.79
CA LEU A 120 3.49 29.43 -18.90
C LEU A 120 2.83 29.69 -17.55
N ARG A 121 1.78 30.54 -17.54
CA ARG A 121 1.00 30.85 -16.34
C ARG A 121 0.08 29.68 -15.96
N LEU A 122 -0.57 29.08 -16.95
CA LEU A 122 -1.51 27.94 -16.91
C LEU A 122 -2.82 28.19 -16.16
N SER A 123 -2.76 28.85 -15.01
CA SER A 123 -3.89 29.17 -14.15
C SER A 123 -3.48 30.29 -13.18
N SER A 124 -4.42 31.15 -12.79
CA SER A 124 -4.21 32.13 -11.73
C SER A 124 -4.09 31.49 -10.34
N HIS A 125 -4.62 30.27 -10.16
CA HIS A 125 -4.51 29.49 -8.93
C HIS A 125 -3.24 28.60 -8.93
N PRO A 126 -2.23 28.86 -8.06
CA PRO A 126 -0.93 28.18 -8.13
C PRO A 126 -0.99 26.65 -8.02
N PRO A 127 -1.82 26.04 -7.14
CA PRO A 127 -1.97 24.59 -7.11
C PRO A 127 -2.48 23.99 -8.43
N THR A 128 -3.42 24.67 -9.10
CA THR A 128 -3.98 24.22 -10.38
C THR A 128 -2.92 24.33 -11.47
N ALA A 129 -2.21 25.47 -11.54
CA ALA A 129 -1.09 25.67 -12.45
C ALA A 129 0.00 24.59 -12.27
N ALA A 130 0.36 24.27 -11.03
CA ALA A 130 1.33 23.21 -10.73
C ALA A 130 0.88 21.83 -11.22
N LEU A 131 -0.40 21.51 -11.09
CA LEU A 131 -0.97 20.24 -11.56
C LEU A 131 -1.00 20.16 -13.09
N VAL A 132 -1.42 21.22 -13.78
CA VAL A 132 -1.38 21.32 -15.26
C VAL A 132 0.05 21.16 -15.75
N ARG A 133 0.99 21.90 -15.15
CA ARG A 133 2.42 21.84 -15.44
C ARG A 133 2.95 20.43 -15.27
N GLY A 134 2.59 19.76 -14.17
CA GLY A 134 2.93 18.37 -13.94
C GLY A 134 2.38 17.42 -15.01
N VAL A 135 1.18 17.65 -15.56
CA VAL A 135 0.66 16.84 -16.68
C VAL A 135 1.48 17.04 -17.96
N LEU A 136 1.90 18.27 -18.27
CA LEU A 136 2.73 18.59 -19.44
C LEU A 136 4.16 18.05 -19.30
N GLN A 137 4.78 18.23 -18.14
CA GLN A 137 6.10 17.66 -17.82
C GLN A 137 6.09 16.13 -17.91
N ARG A 138 5.00 15.47 -17.50
CA ARG A 138 4.82 14.02 -17.71
C ARG A 138 4.70 13.62 -19.16
N ALA A 139 4.03 14.45 -19.96
CA ALA A 139 3.91 14.22 -21.38
C ALA A 139 5.30 14.27 -22.03
N LEU A 140 6.11 15.29 -21.67
CA LEU A 140 7.51 15.44 -22.07
C LEU A 140 8.37 14.25 -21.62
N ALA A 141 8.15 13.73 -20.39
CA ALA A 141 8.87 12.55 -19.90
C ALA A 141 8.56 11.29 -20.71
N SER A 142 7.38 11.23 -21.34
CA SER A 142 6.99 10.12 -22.21
C SER A 142 7.65 10.24 -23.58
N SER A 143 7.32 11.28 -24.35
CA SER A 143 7.92 11.59 -25.67
C SER A 143 7.60 13.02 -26.12
N PRO A 144 8.34 13.58 -27.09
CA PRO A 144 7.99 14.85 -27.73
C PRO A 144 6.58 14.83 -28.35
N ALA A 145 6.18 13.71 -28.98
CA ALA A 145 4.84 13.54 -29.54
C ALA A 145 3.74 13.58 -28.47
N ALA A 146 3.99 13.00 -27.30
CA ALA A 146 3.07 13.08 -26.16
C ALA A 146 2.93 14.51 -25.61
N LEU A 147 4.03 15.27 -25.53
CA LEU A 147 3.96 16.67 -25.19
C LEU A 147 3.15 17.45 -26.23
N ALA A 148 3.45 17.29 -27.53
CA ALA A 148 2.70 17.95 -28.60
C ALA A 148 1.20 17.61 -28.55
N GLY A 149 0.86 16.35 -28.29
CA GLY A 149 -0.53 15.92 -28.09
C GLY A 149 -1.20 16.61 -26.89
N ALA A 150 -0.50 16.69 -25.75
CA ALA A 150 -1.01 17.37 -24.56
C ALA A 150 -1.19 18.88 -24.77
N LEU A 151 -0.23 19.54 -25.43
CA LEU A 151 -0.30 20.96 -25.78
C LEU A 151 -1.41 21.25 -26.78
N ARG A 152 -1.61 20.41 -27.81
CA ARG A 152 -2.72 20.56 -28.77
C ARG A 152 -4.07 20.58 -28.06
N ARG A 153 -4.28 19.63 -27.15
CA ARG A 153 -5.52 19.51 -26.37
C ARG A 153 -5.70 20.71 -25.44
N TYR A 154 -4.65 21.14 -24.74
CA TYR A 154 -4.71 22.31 -23.87
C TYR A 154 -4.95 23.61 -24.66
N ARG A 155 -4.32 23.76 -25.83
CA ARG A 155 -4.56 24.89 -26.75
C ARG A 155 -5.99 24.91 -27.25
N GLY A 156 -6.55 23.76 -27.63
CA GLY A 156 -7.96 23.63 -28.01
C GLY A 156 -8.88 24.15 -26.91
N LEU A 157 -8.60 23.77 -25.65
CA LEU A 157 -9.35 24.28 -24.50
C LEU A 157 -9.26 25.80 -24.35
N LEU A 158 -8.07 26.40 -24.48
CA LEU A 158 -7.90 27.85 -24.41
C LEU A 158 -8.61 28.57 -25.57
N LEU A 159 -8.59 28.02 -26.78
CA LEU A 159 -9.30 28.59 -27.93
C LEU A 159 -10.82 28.59 -27.71
N HIS A 160 -11.38 27.48 -27.20
CA HIS A 160 -12.80 27.44 -26.86
C HIS A 160 -13.18 28.41 -25.73
N ALA A 161 -12.31 28.57 -24.73
CA ALA A 161 -12.50 29.56 -23.68
C ALA A 161 -12.43 31.00 -24.22
N GLN A 162 -11.53 31.27 -25.17
CA GLN A 162 -11.46 32.56 -25.87
C GLN A 162 -12.74 32.85 -26.68
N ASP A 163 -13.27 31.86 -27.41
CA ASP A 163 -14.50 32.01 -28.18
C ASP A 163 -15.72 32.22 -27.28
N ALA A 164 -15.78 31.50 -26.15
CA ALA A 164 -16.79 31.72 -25.11
C ALA A 164 -16.72 33.17 -24.58
N GLN A 165 -15.53 33.64 -24.21
CA GLN A 165 -15.35 35.00 -23.70
C GLN A 165 -15.76 36.07 -24.73
N ARG A 166 -15.42 35.86 -26.01
CA ARG A 166 -15.86 36.75 -27.12
C ARG A 166 -17.37 36.79 -27.28
N ALA A 167 -18.06 35.69 -27.01
CA ALA A 167 -19.51 35.60 -27.02
C ALA A 167 -20.16 36.13 -25.71
N GLY A 168 -19.39 36.75 -24.81
CA GLY A 168 -19.90 37.28 -23.55
C GLY A 168 -20.28 36.21 -22.51
N ARG A 169 -19.83 34.97 -22.70
CA ARG A 169 -20.10 33.83 -21.79
C ARG A 169 -18.81 33.28 -21.20
N ALA A 170 -18.93 32.62 -20.05
CA ALA A 170 -17.84 31.84 -19.48
C ALA A 170 -17.98 30.37 -19.90
N LEU A 171 -16.84 29.68 -20.07
CA LEU A 171 -16.85 28.23 -20.26
C LEU A 171 -17.23 27.56 -18.94
N THR A 172 -18.23 26.68 -18.98
CA THR A 172 -18.69 25.92 -17.81
C THR A 172 -17.94 24.59 -17.67
N ARG A 173 -17.97 24.00 -16.47
CA ARG A 173 -17.42 22.66 -16.24
C ARG A 173 -18.09 21.57 -17.08
N ALA A 174 -19.38 21.72 -17.38
CA ALA A 174 -20.14 20.77 -18.20
C ALA A 174 -19.64 20.76 -19.65
N GLU A 175 -19.49 21.95 -20.25
CA GLU A 175 -18.92 22.11 -21.60
C GLU A 175 -17.46 21.62 -21.66
N LEU A 176 -16.70 21.86 -20.59
CA LEU A 176 -15.32 21.37 -20.47
C LEU A 176 -15.26 19.84 -20.36
N ARG A 177 -16.22 19.21 -19.67
CA ARG A 177 -16.36 17.74 -19.61
C ARG A 177 -16.81 17.15 -20.93
N GLU A 178 -17.71 17.79 -21.66
CA GLU A 178 -18.14 17.35 -22.99
C GLU A 178 -16.97 17.39 -23.98
N PHE A 179 -16.22 18.49 -23.99
CA PHE A 179 -15.02 18.64 -24.81
C PHE A 179 -13.90 17.65 -24.44
N ALA A 180 -13.83 17.26 -23.16
CA ALA A 180 -12.85 16.31 -22.67
C ALA A 180 -13.34 14.86 -22.56
N GLY A 181 -14.61 14.60 -22.86
CA GLY A 181 -15.25 13.28 -22.74
C GLY A 181 -14.73 12.28 -23.76
N GLU A 182 -14.21 12.73 -24.90
CA GLU A 182 -13.49 11.90 -25.88
C GLU A 182 -12.00 11.70 -25.53
N LEU A 183 -11.51 12.36 -24.47
CA LEU A 183 -10.10 12.36 -24.05
C LEU A 183 -9.88 11.50 -22.81
N ASP A 184 -10.27 10.24 -22.89
CA ASP A 184 -10.10 9.27 -21.81
C ASP A 184 -8.61 9.21 -21.36
N ASP A 185 -8.42 9.45 -20.06
CA ASP A 185 -7.19 9.33 -19.25
C ASP A 185 -5.99 10.27 -19.44
N GLN A 186 -5.97 11.21 -20.40
CA GLN A 186 -4.69 11.86 -20.78
C GLN A 186 -4.49 13.33 -20.37
N LEU A 187 -5.53 14.02 -19.89
CA LEU A 187 -5.45 15.37 -19.33
C LEU A 187 -6.52 15.55 -18.24
N VAL A 188 -6.34 14.95 -17.06
CA VAL A 188 -7.29 15.12 -15.94
C VAL A 188 -7.17 16.55 -15.36
N LEU A 189 -7.64 17.54 -16.11
CA LEU A 189 -7.64 18.96 -15.76
C LEU A 189 -8.98 19.35 -15.13
N TRP A 190 -10.10 18.81 -15.62
CA TRP A 190 -11.45 19.20 -15.20
C TRP A 190 -11.82 18.77 -13.78
N GLN A 191 -11.17 17.74 -13.22
CA GLN A 191 -11.42 17.28 -11.85
C GLN A 191 -10.89 18.27 -10.79
N LEU A 192 -10.03 19.21 -11.21
CA LEU A 192 -9.35 20.17 -10.34
C LEU A 192 -10.11 21.49 -10.18
N TYR A 193 -11.15 21.71 -10.98
CA TYR A 193 -12.02 22.88 -10.89
C TYR A 193 -13.22 22.56 -9.97
N ASP A 194 -13.69 23.55 -9.21
CA ASP A 194 -14.79 23.39 -8.25
C ASP A 194 -16.14 23.13 -8.97
N ASP A 195 -17.09 22.47 -8.29
CA ASP A 195 -18.44 22.20 -8.79
C ASP A 195 -19.37 23.44 -8.71
N GLY A 196 -18.99 24.46 -7.94
CA GLY A 196 -19.70 25.74 -7.94
C GLY A 196 -19.58 26.40 -9.31
N GLY A 197 -20.67 26.93 -9.87
CA GLY A 197 -20.80 27.49 -11.23
C GLY A 197 -19.95 28.74 -11.54
N GLY A 198 -18.73 28.82 -11.01
CA GLY A 198 -17.72 29.82 -11.33
C GLY A 198 -17.05 29.56 -12.67
N VAL A 199 -16.45 30.63 -13.19
CA VAL A 199 -15.67 30.65 -14.43
C VAL A 199 -14.48 29.71 -14.32
N VAL A 200 -14.25 28.87 -15.33
CA VAL A 200 -13.02 28.05 -15.39
C VAL A 200 -11.81 28.97 -15.56
N ASP A 201 -10.92 28.96 -14.57
CA ASP A 201 -9.66 29.71 -14.59
C ASP A 201 -8.69 29.12 -15.62
N LEU A 202 -8.58 29.80 -16.76
CA LEU A 202 -7.72 29.46 -17.90
C LEU A 202 -6.93 30.71 -18.32
N ALA A 203 -5.61 30.59 -18.37
CA ALA A 203 -4.72 31.68 -18.77
C ALA A 203 -4.69 31.82 -20.31
N LEU A 204 -5.60 32.63 -20.87
CA LEU A 204 -5.67 32.85 -22.33
C LEU A 204 -4.43 33.55 -22.88
N GLU A 205 -3.72 34.32 -22.05
CA GLU A 205 -2.43 34.93 -22.37
C GLU A 205 -1.35 33.91 -22.73
N ASP A 206 -1.50 32.64 -22.33
CA ASP A 206 -0.57 31.58 -22.70
C ASP A 206 -0.69 31.19 -24.18
N LEU A 207 -1.76 31.56 -24.91
CA LEU A 207 -2.05 31.06 -26.26
C LEU A 207 -0.88 31.23 -27.25
N GLU A 208 -0.19 32.37 -27.21
CA GLU A 208 0.95 32.65 -28.10
C GLU A 208 2.16 31.79 -27.73
N SER A 209 2.60 31.85 -26.46
CA SER A 209 3.70 31.06 -25.91
C SER A 209 3.46 29.55 -26.06
N LEU A 210 2.22 29.11 -25.88
CA LEU A 210 1.78 27.72 -26.06
C LEU A 210 1.84 27.31 -27.53
N GLY A 211 1.52 28.22 -28.46
CA GLY A 211 1.66 28.01 -29.90
C GLY A 211 3.13 27.77 -30.30
N ALA A 212 4.04 28.62 -29.81
CA ALA A 212 5.48 28.46 -30.04
C ALA A 212 6.01 27.13 -29.45
N LEU A 213 5.63 26.83 -28.21
CA LEU A 213 6.01 25.57 -27.55
C LEU A 213 5.44 24.34 -28.28
N LEU A 214 4.22 24.41 -28.79
CA LEU A 214 3.62 23.34 -29.57
C LEU A 214 4.36 23.12 -30.91
N ALA A 215 4.78 24.19 -31.59
CA ALA A 215 5.58 24.10 -32.80
C ALA A 215 6.92 23.41 -32.50
N ASP A 216 7.60 23.81 -31.44
CA ASP A 216 8.85 23.19 -30.99
C ASP A 216 8.69 21.72 -30.65
N ALA A 217 7.64 21.35 -29.89
CA ALA A 217 7.37 19.97 -29.54
C ALA A 217 7.03 19.11 -30.76
N THR A 218 6.33 19.67 -31.74
CA THR A 218 5.99 18.99 -33.01
C THR A 218 7.23 18.80 -33.88
N SER A 219 8.08 19.82 -33.98
CA SER A 219 9.37 19.73 -34.67
C SER A 219 10.28 18.67 -34.03
N ALA A 220 10.38 18.67 -32.70
CA ALA A 220 11.12 17.64 -31.96
C ALA A 220 10.53 16.24 -32.15
N ALA A 221 9.20 16.11 -32.29
CA ALA A 221 8.56 14.84 -32.58
C ALA A 221 8.82 14.33 -34.00
N ALA A 222 9.18 15.20 -34.95
CA ALA A 222 9.54 14.83 -36.32
C ALA A 222 11.06 14.62 -36.51
N GLY A 223 11.90 15.29 -35.73
CA GLY A 223 13.38 15.23 -35.81
C GLY A 223 14.00 13.98 -35.17
N GLU A 224 15.24 14.08 -34.69
CA GLU A 224 15.88 12.97 -33.97
C GLU A 224 15.31 12.81 -32.55
N ASP A 225 15.14 11.57 -32.08
CA ASP A 225 14.70 11.26 -30.72
C ASP A 225 15.68 10.27 -30.07
N PRO A 226 16.67 10.78 -29.31
CA PRO A 226 17.68 9.95 -28.66
C PRO A 226 17.10 8.87 -27.75
N LYS A 227 15.91 9.10 -27.17
CA LYS A 227 15.24 8.15 -26.28
C LYS A 227 14.63 7.01 -27.09
N ALA A 228 13.98 7.31 -28.21
CA ALA A 228 13.47 6.29 -29.13
C ALA A 228 14.61 5.47 -29.75
N ASP A 229 15.74 6.11 -30.09
CA ASP A 229 16.93 5.43 -30.59
C ASP A 229 17.56 4.49 -29.56
N ARG A 230 17.57 4.87 -28.28
CA ARG A 230 17.98 3.99 -27.18
C ARG A 230 17.09 2.75 -27.10
N LEU A 231 15.77 2.92 -27.25
CA LEU A 231 14.84 1.78 -27.28
C LEU A 231 15.10 0.89 -28.49
N ARG A 232 15.31 1.47 -29.68
CA ARG A 232 15.64 0.72 -30.90
C ARG A 232 16.92 -0.10 -30.73
N ARG A 233 17.98 0.48 -30.14
CA ARG A 233 19.22 -0.25 -29.82
C ARG A 233 18.99 -1.38 -28.81
N LEU A 234 18.15 -1.15 -27.81
CA LEU A 234 17.80 -2.18 -26.83
C LEU A 234 17.05 -3.35 -27.48
N LEU A 235 16.15 -3.08 -28.43
CA LEU A 235 15.37 -4.10 -29.13
C LEU A 235 16.15 -4.88 -30.20
N ALA A 236 17.40 -4.51 -30.48
CA ALA A 236 18.21 -5.12 -31.54
C ALA A 236 18.66 -6.56 -31.23
N ASP A 237 18.46 -7.04 -30.01
CA ASP A 237 18.75 -8.42 -29.60
C ASP A 237 17.59 -9.41 -29.82
N ASP A 238 16.49 -8.93 -30.45
CA ASP A 238 15.29 -9.71 -30.79
C ASP A 238 14.59 -10.41 -29.61
N LEU A 239 14.91 -10.03 -28.37
CA LEU A 239 14.24 -10.57 -27.20
C LEU A 239 12.75 -10.16 -27.19
N PRO A 240 11.81 -11.10 -26.95
CA PRO A 240 10.40 -10.77 -26.81
C PRO A 240 10.20 -9.71 -25.71
N THR A 241 9.84 -8.50 -26.13
CA THR A 241 9.85 -7.31 -25.26
C THR A 241 8.47 -6.67 -25.21
N VAL A 242 7.98 -6.41 -24.00
CA VAL A 242 6.80 -5.58 -23.77
C VAL A 242 7.26 -4.21 -23.29
N VAL A 243 6.89 -3.17 -24.02
CA VAL A 243 7.20 -1.77 -23.73
C VAL A 243 5.96 -1.07 -23.21
N PHE A 244 5.97 -0.73 -21.93
CA PHE A 244 4.91 0.05 -21.31
C PHE A 244 5.12 1.55 -21.52
N VAL A 245 4.08 2.21 -21.99
CA VAL A 245 4.00 3.67 -22.14
C VAL A 245 2.71 4.19 -21.54
N THR A 246 2.72 5.42 -21.02
CA THR A 246 1.53 6.01 -20.39
C THR A 246 0.63 6.71 -21.42
N ARG A 247 1.17 7.17 -22.56
CA ARG A 247 0.46 8.04 -23.52
C ARG A 247 0.25 7.36 -24.87
N ARG A 248 -0.95 7.50 -25.44
CA ARG A 248 -1.28 6.96 -26.78
C ARG A 248 -0.46 7.64 -27.88
N ASP A 249 -0.18 8.93 -27.73
CA ASP A 249 0.68 9.70 -28.63
C ASP A 249 2.09 9.08 -28.73
N THR A 250 2.63 8.55 -27.62
CA THR A 250 3.93 7.85 -27.59
C THR A 250 3.86 6.49 -28.30
N VAL A 251 2.74 5.75 -28.19
CA VAL A 251 2.55 4.50 -28.94
C VAL A 251 2.66 4.76 -30.44
N ARG A 252 1.97 5.80 -30.93
CA ARG A 252 2.01 6.20 -32.35
C ARG A 252 3.43 6.58 -32.77
N HIS A 253 4.09 7.41 -31.97
CA HIS A 253 5.46 7.87 -32.21
C HIS A 253 6.48 6.73 -32.30
N LEU A 254 6.42 5.77 -31.37
CA LEU A 254 7.31 4.61 -31.38
C LEU A 254 7.04 3.68 -32.55
N ARG A 255 5.76 3.45 -32.88
CA ARG A 255 5.35 2.64 -34.04
C ARG A 255 5.94 3.17 -35.35
N GLU A 256 6.03 4.49 -35.50
CA GLU A 256 6.58 5.14 -36.70
C GLU A 256 8.12 5.12 -36.73
N ARG A 257 8.78 5.03 -35.57
CA ARG A 257 10.25 5.15 -35.46
C ARG A 257 11.03 3.86 -35.33
N LEU A 258 10.45 2.83 -34.70
CA LEU A 258 11.19 1.62 -34.36
C LEU A 258 11.54 0.76 -35.59
N GLY A 259 10.96 1.05 -36.77
CA GLY A 259 11.31 0.40 -38.03
C GLY A 259 10.93 -1.09 -38.07
N PRO A 260 11.43 -1.85 -39.06
CA PRO A 260 11.27 -3.31 -39.13
C PRO A 260 12.16 -4.04 -38.10
N PRO A 261 11.73 -5.19 -37.53
CA PRO A 261 10.43 -5.86 -37.75
C PRO A 261 9.25 -5.08 -37.15
N PRO A 262 8.03 -5.23 -37.70
CA PRO A 262 6.90 -4.39 -37.32
C PRO A 262 6.55 -4.55 -35.84
N VAL A 263 6.33 -3.42 -35.18
CA VAL A 263 5.98 -3.38 -33.76
C VAL A 263 4.49 -3.66 -33.58
N ALA A 264 4.16 -4.61 -32.72
CA ALA A 264 2.80 -4.80 -32.23
C ALA A 264 2.46 -3.68 -31.25
N TRP A 265 1.23 -3.18 -31.30
CA TRP A 265 0.81 -2.10 -30.41
C TRP A 265 -0.63 -2.28 -29.95
N CYS A 266 -0.90 -1.89 -28.70
CA CYS A 266 -2.24 -1.94 -28.14
C CYS A 266 -2.51 -0.73 -27.23
N THR A 267 -3.60 -0.04 -27.50
CA THR A 267 -4.16 1.06 -26.70
C THR A 267 -5.54 0.65 -26.18
N GLY A 268 -6.15 1.46 -25.30
CA GLY A 268 -7.49 1.17 -24.79
C GLY A 268 -8.56 1.01 -25.87
N GLU A 269 -8.39 1.67 -27.03
CA GLU A 269 -9.39 1.70 -28.11
C GLU A 269 -8.97 0.92 -29.36
N ARG A 270 -7.67 0.84 -29.66
CA ARG A 270 -7.15 0.32 -30.94
C ARG A 270 -5.92 -0.54 -30.72
N ALA A 271 -5.72 -1.52 -31.61
CA ALA A 271 -4.53 -2.36 -31.64
C ALA A 271 -4.10 -2.64 -33.09
N GLY A 272 -2.86 -3.10 -33.27
CA GLY A 272 -2.32 -3.39 -34.60
C GLY A 272 -0.89 -3.91 -34.62
N LEU A 273 -0.38 -4.08 -35.84
CA LEU A 273 0.99 -4.47 -36.18
C LEU A 273 1.55 -3.51 -37.22
N GLY A 274 2.61 -2.78 -36.89
CA GLY A 274 3.09 -1.68 -37.73
C GLY A 274 1.93 -0.72 -38.05
N HIS A 275 1.74 -0.38 -39.32
CA HIS A 275 0.64 0.50 -39.74
C HIS A 275 -0.72 -0.21 -39.90
N ALA A 276 -0.77 -1.55 -39.83
CA ALA A 276 -1.99 -2.31 -40.03
C ALA A 276 -2.77 -2.47 -38.70
N PRO A 277 -4.08 -2.11 -38.65
CA PRO A 277 -4.92 -2.41 -37.51
C PRO A 277 -5.17 -3.93 -37.40
N ALA A 278 -5.30 -4.42 -36.17
CA ALA A 278 -5.61 -5.82 -35.90
C ALA A 278 -6.48 -5.97 -34.65
N PRO A 279 -7.25 -7.06 -34.50
CA PRO A 279 -8.04 -7.31 -33.30
C PRO A 279 -7.15 -7.33 -32.05
N ARG A 280 -7.59 -6.65 -30.98
CA ARG A 280 -6.87 -6.60 -29.69
C ARG A 280 -6.52 -7.99 -29.16
N ALA A 281 -7.47 -8.93 -29.24
CA ALA A 281 -7.25 -10.31 -28.80
C ALA A 281 -6.12 -11.01 -29.58
N ALA A 282 -6.01 -10.76 -30.89
CA ALA A 282 -4.95 -11.35 -31.71
C ALA A 282 -3.57 -10.77 -31.34
N VAL A 283 -3.47 -9.44 -31.23
CA VAL A 283 -2.22 -8.75 -30.87
C VAL A 283 -1.70 -9.20 -29.50
N LEU A 284 -2.60 -9.31 -28.53
CA LEU A 284 -2.24 -9.75 -27.19
C LEU A 284 -1.95 -11.26 -27.13
N GLY A 285 -2.67 -12.06 -27.92
CA GLY A 285 -2.45 -13.50 -28.05
C GLY A 285 -1.03 -13.85 -28.51
N TRP A 286 -0.42 -13.02 -29.37
CA TRP A 286 0.99 -13.18 -29.77
C TRP A 286 1.97 -13.13 -28.60
N PHE A 287 1.60 -12.52 -27.48
CA PHE A 287 2.42 -12.37 -26.28
C PHE A 287 1.93 -13.16 -25.06
N ALA A 288 0.79 -13.86 -25.16
CA ALA A 288 0.20 -14.63 -24.07
C ALA A 288 0.91 -15.98 -23.85
N ASP A 289 1.19 -16.71 -24.94
CA ASP A 289 1.77 -18.05 -24.90
C ASP A 289 3.20 -18.09 -25.44
N GLU A 290 4.06 -18.86 -24.76
CA GLU A 290 5.49 -18.97 -25.09
C GLU A 290 5.75 -19.79 -26.38
N GLY A 291 4.78 -20.61 -26.82
CA GLY A 291 4.91 -21.53 -27.97
C GLY A 291 4.28 -21.07 -29.29
N HIS A 292 3.67 -19.89 -29.34
CA HIS A 292 3.09 -19.36 -30.59
C HIS A 292 4.16 -18.77 -31.51
N ASP A 293 4.10 -19.03 -32.81
CA ASP A 293 4.89 -18.28 -33.78
C ASP A 293 4.31 -16.85 -33.85
N SER A 294 5.12 -15.83 -33.53
CA SER A 294 4.64 -14.44 -33.48
C SER A 294 5.24 -13.61 -34.59
N LEU A 295 4.36 -12.81 -35.19
CA LEU A 295 4.68 -11.81 -36.20
C LEU A 295 5.44 -10.60 -35.62
N ALA A 296 5.48 -10.44 -34.30
CA ALA A 296 6.15 -9.34 -33.62
C ALA A 296 6.98 -9.80 -32.41
N ARG A 297 8.18 -9.21 -32.26
CA ARG A 297 9.04 -9.38 -31.08
C ARG A 297 8.85 -8.27 -30.05
N CYS A 298 8.26 -7.14 -30.42
CA CYS A 298 8.00 -6.01 -29.54
C CYS A 298 6.51 -5.68 -29.48
N LEU A 299 5.97 -5.54 -28.26
CA LEU A 299 4.63 -5.03 -27.98
C LEU A 299 4.72 -3.69 -27.26
N VAL A 300 4.26 -2.60 -27.87
CA VAL A 300 4.11 -1.30 -27.20
C VAL A 300 2.67 -1.14 -26.69
N VAL A 301 2.50 -0.99 -25.38
CA VAL A 301 1.18 -1.05 -24.75
C VAL A 301 0.97 0.03 -23.69
N THR A 302 -0.26 0.54 -23.60
CA THR A 302 -0.69 1.41 -22.50
C THR A 302 -1.20 0.63 -21.29
N ASP A 303 -1.09 1.19 -20.08
CA ASP A 303 -1.59 0.56 -18.84
C ASP A 303 -3.03 0.02 -18.97
N VAL A 304 -3.95 0.84 -19.48
CA VAL A 304 -5.38 0.51 -19.68
C VAL A 304 -5.56 -0.69 -20.62
N ALA A 305 -4.71 -0.80 -21.63
CA ALA A 305 -4.78 -1.88 -22.60
C ALA A 305 -4.22 -3.20 -22.07
N ALA A 306 -3.31 -3.13 -21.08
CA ALA A 306 -2.65 -4.28 -20.48
C ALA A 306 -3.31 -4.76 -19.18
N GLU A 307 -4.31 -4.04 -18.68
CA GLU A 307 -5.00 -4.37 -17.44
C GLU A 307 -5.66 -5.76 -17.53
N GLY A 308 -5.46 -6.57 -16.49
CA GLY A 308 -5.99 -7.93 -16.42
C GLY A 308 -5.29 -8.98 -17.29
N LEU A 309 -4.27 -8.63 -18.08
CA LEU A 309 -3.67 -9.56 -19.04
C LEU A 309 -2.53 -10.39 -18.47
N ASP A 310 -2.26 -11.50 -19.16
CA ASP A 310 -1.12 -12.37 -18.95
C ASP A 310 -0.21 -12.36 -20.19
N LEU A 311 1.03 -11.90 -20.05
CA LEU A 311 1.99 -11.63 -21.14
C LEU A 311 3.28 -12.45 -20.95
N ARG A 312 3.14 -13.75 -20.63
CA ARG A 312 4.23 -14.64 -20.19
C ARG A 312 5.33 -14.83 -21.22
N ARG A 313 5.04 -14.62 -22.51
CA ARG A 313 6.06 -14.69 -23.56
C ARG A 313 7.19 -13.69 -23.36
N ALA A 314 6.88 -12.53 -22.76
CA ALA A 314 7.80 -11.43 -22.60
C ALA A 314 9.04 -11.87 -21.79
N ALA A 315 10.20 -11.86 -22.43
CA ALA A 315 11.49 -12.04 -21.78
C ALA A 315 12.00 -10.73 -21.16
N ARG A 316 11.51 -9.59 -21.68
CA ARG A 316 11.86 -8.25 -21.22
C ARG A 316 10.61 -7.38 -21.03
N VAL A 317 10.58 -6.63 -19.94
CA VAL A 317 9.62 -5.55 -19.67
C VAL A 317 10.37 -4.23 -19.67
N VAL A 318 10.01 -3.31 -20.56
CA VAL A 318 10.57 -1.97 -20.63
C VAL A 318 9.56 -0.96 -20.11
N HIS A 319 9.92 -0.23 -19.05
CA HIS A 319 9.20 0.95 -18.63
C HIS A 319 9.77 2.16 -19.37
N TYR A 320 9.19 2.48 -20.54
CA TYR A 320 9.67 3.58 -21.38
C TYR A 320 9.39 4.94 -20.75
N ASP A 321 8.28 5.05 -20.02
CA ASP A 321 8.04 6.13 -19.07
C ASP A 321 7.66 5.58 -17.70
N LEU A 322 8.14 6.26 -16.65
CA LEU A 322 7.91 5.82 -15.28
C LEU A 322 6.56 6.33 -14.78
N PRO A 323 5.72 5.46 -14.17
CA PRO A 323 4.48 5.87 -13.54
C PRO A 323 4.73 6.57 -12.19
N TRP A 324 3.66 7.07 -11.55
CA TRP A 324 3.74 7.87 -10.31
C TRP A 324 3.77 7.06 -9.01
N THR A 325 3.53 5.77 -9.13
CA THR A 325 3.33 4.87 -8.01
C THR A 325 4.07 3.58 -8.32
N PRO A 326 4.94 3.10 -7.42
CA PRO A 326 5.65 1.82 -7.58
C PRO A 326 4.70 0.65 -7.84
N MET A 327 3.51 0.70 -7.23
CA MET A 327 2.33 -0.09 -7.57
C MET A 327 2.20 -0.41 -9.07
N ARG A 328 2.21 0.64 -9.91
CA ARG A 328 1.99 0.47 -11.35
C ARG A 328 3.18 -0.23 -11.99
N LEU A 329 4.40 -0.02 -11.50
CA LEU A 329 5.57 -0.78 -11.95
C LEU A 329 5.40 -2.27 -11.60
N GLU A 330 5.00 -2.58 -10.36
CA GLU A 330 4.73 -3.96 -9.93
C GLU A 330 3.61 -4.61 -10.74
N GLN A 331 2.52 -3.89 -11.00
CA GLN A 331 1.42 -4.38 -11.83
C GLN A 331 1.84 -4.63 -13.28
N ARG A 332 2.64 -3.73 -13.87
CA ARG A 332 3.22 -3.87 -15.23
C ARG A 332 4.16 -5.07 -15.29
N GLU A 333 5.09 -5.18 -14.34
CA GLU A 333 6.04 -6.29 -14.24
C GLU A 333 5.31 -7.61 -14.00
N GLY A 334 4.28 -7.62 -13.16
CA GLY A 334 3.43 -8.76 -12.88
C GLY A 334 2.60 -9.25 -14.08
N ARG A 335 2.54 -8.50 -15.19
CA ARG A 335 1.98 -9.01 -16.46
C ARG A 335 2.88 -10.05 -17.11
N ALA A 336 4.20 -9.95 -16.92
CA ALA A 336 5.18 -10.90 -17.46
C ALA A 336 5.74 -11.85 -16.37
N VAL A 337 6.01 -11.32 -15.17
CA VAL A 337 6.58 -12.07 -14.04
C VAL A 337 5.49 -12.81 -13.30
N ARG A 338 5.07 -13.94 -13.86
CA ARG A 338 3.95 -14.76 -13.40
C ARG A 338 4.41 -16.11 -12.84
N LEU A 339 3.61 -16.65 -11.93
CA LEU A 339 3.79 -17.98 -11.38
C LEU A 339 3.54 -19.02 -12.48
N GLY A 340 4.40 -20.04 -12.57
CA GLY A 340 4.32 -21.08 -13.60
C GLY A 340 4.88 -20.67 -14.97
N SER A 341 5.62 -19.56 -15.10
CA SER A 341 6.40 -19.29 -16.32
C SER A 341 7.57 -20.29 -16.42
N THR A 342 7.89 -20.73 -17.63
CA THR A 342 9.06 -21.61 -17.86
C THR A 342 10.39 -20.85 -17.80
N ARG A 343 10.34 -19.51 -17.74
CA ARG A 343 11.53 -18.65 -17.75
C ARG A 343 12.17 -18.59 -16.38
N ALA A 344 13.49 -18.78 -16.34
CA ALA A 344 14.28 -18.54 -15.13
C ALA A 344 14.40 -17.04 -14.78
N HIS A 345 14.40 -16.18 -15.80
CA HIS A 345 14.63 -14.74 -15.63
C HIS A 345 13.72 -13.90 -16.54
N VAL A 346 13.32 -12.73 -16.04
CA VAL A 346 12.70 -11.65 -16.83
C VAL A 346 13.52 -10.38 -16.63
N GLU A 347 13.93 -9.75 -17.73
CA GLU A 347 14.66 -8.48 -17.68
C GLU A 347 13.67 -7.32 -17.51
N VAL A 348 13.95 -6.43 -16.57
CA VAL A 348 13.15 -5.23 -16.32
C VAL A 348 14.02 -4.01 -16.57
N VAL A 349 13.78 -3.31 -17.68
CA VAL A 349 14.54 -2.12 -18.06
C VAL A 349 13.72 -0.87 -17.79
N ARG A 350 14.27 0.06 -17.01
CA ARG A 350 13.64 1.34 -16.67
C ARG A 350 14.33 2.47 -17.40
N PHE A 351 13.61 3.25 -18.19
CA PHE A 351 14.16 4.45 -18.81
C PHE A 351 14.10 5.59 -17.79
N ALA A 352 15.26 6.03 -17.31
CA ALA A 352 15.34 7.16 -16.40
C ALA A 352 14.98 8.46 -17.14
N PRO A 353 14.17 9.35 -16.54
CA PRO A 353 13.94 10.67 -17.10
C PRO A 353 15.24 11.49 -17.13
N PRO A 354 15.39 12.43 -18.09
CA PRO A 354 16.51 13.38 -18.09
C PRO A 354 16.64 14.13 -16.75
N PRO A 355 17.86 14.35 -16.22
CA PRO A 355 18.08 14.95 -14.91
C PRO A 355 17.31 16.24 -14.66
N ALA A 356 17.23 17.14 -15.66
CA ALA A 356 16.48 18.39 -15.55
C ALA A 356 14.99 18.15 -15.31
N LEU A 357 14.40 17.13 -15.96
CA LEU A 357 13.01 16.77 -15.81
C LEU A 357 12.74 15.96 -14.55
N ASP A 358 13.68 15.10 -14.15
CA ASP A 358 13.58 14.37 -12.87
C ASP A 358 13.62 15.34 -11.69
N SER A 359 14.47 16.37 -11.73
CA SER A 359 14.50 17.42 -10.70
C SER A 359 13.18 18.20 -10.62
N ALA A 360 12.52 18.44 -11.76
CA ALA A 360 11.24 19.12 -11.80
C ALA A 360 10.07 18.25 -11.30
N LEU A 361 10.09 16.95 -11.60
CA LEU A 361 9.01 16.01 -11.23
C LEU A 361 9.26 15.31 -9.88
N ARG A 362 10.51 15.29 -9.41
CA ARG A 362 11.02 14.45 -8.32
C ARG A 362 10.59 12.99 -8.45
N LEU A 363 10.60 12.46 -9.68
CA LEU A 363 9.95 11.19 -9.99
C LEU A 363 10.73 10.02 -9.38
N GLY A 364 12.06 10.03 -9.53
CA GLY A 364 12.94 9.05 -8.90
C GLY A 364 12.81 9.04 -7.37
N GLU A 365 12.90 10.20 -6.73
CA GLU A 365 12.76 10.36 -5.27
C GLU A 365 11.39 9.84 -4.78
N HIS A 366 10.31 10.22 -5.46
CA HIS A 366 8.95 9.80 -5.11
C HIS A 366 8.76 8.29 -5.25
N LEU A 367 9.28 7.68 -6.31
CA LEU A 367 9.19 6.24 -6.51
C LEU A 367 10.02 5.49 -5.47
N ALA A 368 11.27 5.89 -5.23
CA ALA A 368 12.13 5.26 -4.23
C ALA A 368 11.53 5.35 -2.82
N ARG A 369 11.07 6.55 -2.43
CA ARG A 369 10.42 6.76 -1.13
C ARG A 369 9.18 5.87 -0.96
N LYS A 370 8.32 5.76 -1.98
CA LYS A 370 7.10 4.94 -1.92
C LYS A 370 7.40 3.44 -1.96
N ALA A 371 8.41 3.02 -2.73
CA ALA A 371 8.80 1.61 -2.86
C ALA A 371 9.37 1.06 -1.55
N GLY A 372 10.02 1.91 -0.75
CA GLY A 372 10.49 1.54 0.59
C GLY A 372 9.40 1.46 1.67
N LEU A 373 8.18 2.00 1.44
CA LEU A 373 7.13 2.02 2.47
C LEU A 373 6.69 0.61 2.91
N PRO A 374 6.43 -0.35 2.00
CA PRO A 374 6.18 -1.72 2.41
C PRO A 374 7.31 -2.31 3.25
N GLY A 375 8.58 -2.11 2.85
CA GLY A 375 9.74 -2.59 3.61
C GLY A 375 9.78 -2.08 5.04
N ARG A 376 9.48 -0.79 5.28
CA ARG A 376 9.39 -0.20 6.63
C ARG A 376 8.27 -0.79 7.48
N ALA A 377 7.20 -1.26 6.84
CA ALA A 377 6.13 -1.97 7.50
C ALA A 377 6.46 -3.45 7.76
N GLY A 378 7.50 -4.01 7.13
CA GLY A 378 7.75 -5.46 7.05
C GLY A 378 7.08 -6.16 5.87
N LEU A 379 6.40 -5.45 4.96
CA LEU A 379 5.67 -5.99 3.80
C LEU A 379 6.52 -6.08 2.52
N GLY A 380 7.80 -5.71 2.57
CA GLY A 380 8.71 -5.71 1.41
C GLY A 380 9.65 -6.92 1.37
N ALA A 381 10.34 -7.15 0.25
CA ALA A 381 11.33 -8.23 0.10
C ALA A 381 12.56 -8.03 1.00
N ASP A 382 13.00 -6.77 1.17
CA ASP A 382 14.08 -6.37 2.10
C ASP A 382 13.55 -6.05 3.50
N GLY A 383 12.23 -5.95 3.64
CA GLY A 383 11.61 -5.87 4.95
C GLY A 383 11.72 -7.24 5.59
N VAL A 384 12.40 -7.34 6.73
CA VAL A 384 12.21 -8.51 7.57
C VAL A 384 10.72 -8.53 7.86
N GLN A 385 10.02 -9.57 7.39
CA GLN A 385 8.59 -9.67 7.60
C GLN A 385 8.36 -9.83 9.10
N LEU A 386 8.26 -8.70 9.81
CA LEU A 386 8.27 -8.60 11.27
C LEU A 386 7.16 -9.43 11.92
N TRP A 387 6.15 -9.88 11.16
CA TRP A 387 5.17 -10.87 11.58
C TRP A 387 5.51 -12.32 11.25
N ARG A 388 6.24 -12.60 10.17
CA ARG A 388 6.69 -13.94 9.80
C ARG A 388 8.02 -14.35 10.43
N TRP A 389 8.71 -13.44 11.12
CA TRP A 389 9.99 -13.72 11.75
C TRP A 389 10.01 -15.05 12.51
N ARG A 390 8.94 -15.36 13.26
CA ARG A 390 8.77 -16.64 13.97
C ARG A 390 8.78 -17.85 13.04
N SER A 391 8.09 -17.77 11.91
CA SER A 391 8.05 -18.85 10.91
C SER A 391 9.40 -18.99 10.21
N VAL A 392 10.04 -17.89 9.83
CA VAL A 392 11.38 -17.90 9.22
C VAL A 392 12.40 -18.51 10.20
N LEU A 393 12.29 -18.17 11.48
CA LEU A 393 13.15 -18.71 12.51
C LEU A 393 12.88 -20.19 12.76
N ALA A 394 11.62 -20.63 12.76
CA ALA A 394 11.27 -22.04 12.85
C ALA A 394 11.84 -22.85 11.67
N ASP A 395 11.82 -22.28 10.46
CA ASP A 395 12.42 -22.91 9.27
C ASP A 395 13.94 -23.07 9.43
N ARG A 396 14.62 -22.03 9.94
CA ARG A 396 16.07 -22.06 10.20
C ARG A 396 16.46 -23.06 11.29
N LEU A 397 15.61 -23.23 12.30
CA LEU A 397 15.84 -24.18 13.40
C LEU A 397 15.45 -25.63 13.03
N GLY A 398 14.95 -25.85 11.81
CA GLY A 398 14.37 -27.12 11.37
C GLY A 398 12.97 -27.27 11.95
N ARG A 399 11.95 -27.34 11.08
CA ARG A 399 10.53 -27.48 11.43
C ARG A 399 10.28 -28.74 12.28
N GLY A 400 10.52 -28.66 13.58
CA GLY A 400 10.27 -29.72 14.55
C GLY A 400 8.95 -29.53 15.27
N HIS A 401 8.53 -30.56 16.02
CA HIS A 401 7.41 -30.41 16.94
C HIS A 401 7.78 -29.44 18.05
N ALA A 402 6.87 -28.52 18.40
CA ALA A 402 7.07 -27.64 19.55
C ALA A 402 7.13 -28.51 20.82
N VAL A 403 8.24 -28.43 21.54
CA VAL A 403 8.41 -29.09 22.84
C VAL A 403 8.33 -28.02 23.91
N ALA A 404 7.38 -28.16 24.83
CA ALA A 404 7.34 -27.34 26.03
C ALA A 404 8.41 -27.85 27.00
N GLY A 405 9.18 -26.94 27.60
CA GLY A 405 10.23 -27.34 28.53
C GLY A 405 11.04 -26.18 29.08
N THR A 406 12.00 -26.54 29.92
CA THR A 406 12.99 -25.63 30.48
C THR A 406 14.39 -26.08 30.09
N ALA A 407 15.28 -25.13 29.83
CA ALA A 407 16.67 -25.41 29.54
C ALA A 407 17.61 -24.35 30.12
N ILE A 408 18.87 -24.73 30.33
CA ILE A 408 19.96 -23.84 30.73
C ILE A 408 21.03 -23.85 29.63
N VAL A 409 21.46 -22.64 29.25
CA VAL A 409 22.61 -22.36 28.41
C VAL A 409 23.70 -21.74 29.29
N ARG A 410 24.87 -22.39 29.34
CA ARG A 410 26.07 -21.85 29.99
C ARG A 410 26.82 -20.97 28.98
N LEU A 411 26.92 -19.69 29.28
CA LEU A 411 27.61 -18.69 28.48
C LEU A 411 29.12 -18.90 28.61
N ALA A 412 29.82 -19.13 27.51
CA ALA A 412 31.28 -19.23 27.51
C ALA A 412 31.92 -17.87 27.83
N SER A 413 33.03 -17.88 28.58
CA SER A 413 33.87 -16.70 28.81
C SER A 413 34.52 -16.25 27.50
N ALA A 414 33.95 -15.21 26.89
CA ALA A 414 34.50 -14.44 25.77
C ALA A 414 35.07 -15.28 24.60
N GLY A 415 34.18 -15.81 23.76
CA GLY A 415 34.54 -16.35 22.45
C GLY A 415 33.35 -16.94 21.70
N SER A 416 32.96 -16.30 20.59
CA SER A 416 32.11 -16.85 19.50
C SER A 416 30.61 -17.16 19.75
N ALA A 417 30.02 -16.93 20.93
CA ALA A 417 28.57 -17.09 21.10
C ALA A 417 27.80 -15.83 20.68
N ALA A 418 26.67 -15.99 19.97
CA ALA A 418 25.78 -14.89 19.54
C ALA A 418 25.17 -14.10 20.71
N MET A 419 25.23 -14.64 21.93
CA MET A 419 24.85 -13.98 23.17
C MET A 419 25.92 -14.18 24.25
N SER A 420 26.29 -13.11 24.94
CA SER A 420 27.29 -13.10 26.03
C SER A 420 26.74 -12.57 27.36
N THR A 421 25.48 -12.14 27.36
CA THR A 421 24.81 -11.54 28.51
C THR A 421 23.87 -12.54 29.17
N PRO A 422 23.91 -12.67 30.51
CA PRO A 422 22.93 -13.47 31.24
C PRO A 422 21.52 -12.91 31.06
N GLY A 423 20.53 -13.78 31.20
CA GLY A 423 19.12 -13.40 31.12
C GLY A 423 18.25 -14.62 30.89
N LEU A 424 17.02 -14.40 30.48
CA LEU A 424 16.09 -15.48 30.15
C LEU A 424 15.38 -15.18 28.84
N LEU A 425 15.23 -16.23 28.04
CA LEU A 425 14.37 -16.26 26.88
C LEU A 425 13.11 -17.04 27.26
N ALA A 426 11.93 -16.46 27.05
CA ALA A 426 10.69 -17.13 27.39
C ALA A 426 9.63 -16.91 26.33
N GLY A 427 8.75 -17.91 26.19
CA GLY A 427 7.51 -17.80 25.44
C GLY A 427 6.31 -17.99 26.36
N PHE A 428 5.26 -17.22 26.15
CA PHE A 428 3.98 -17.43 26.82
C PHE A 428 2.79 -17.06 25.92
N GLU A 429 1.66 -17.68 26.21
CA GLU A 429 0.38 -17.46 25.56
C GLU A 429 -0.67 -17.06 26.60
N LEU A 430 -1.54 -16.15 26.20
CA LEU A 430 -2.75 -15.81 26.94
C LEU A 430 -3.95 -16.49 26.28
N LEU A 431 -4.63 -17.35 27.01
CA LEU A 431 -5.81 -18.08 26.57
C LEU A 431 -7.01 -17.56 27.36
N ALA A 432 -8.12 -17.28 26.71
CA ALA A 432 -9.32 -16.84 27.39
C ALA A 432 -10.50 -17.78 27.16
N GLY A 433 -11.20 -18.09 28.26
CA GLY A 433 -12.41 -18.89 28.24
C GLY A 433 -13.63 -18.02 27.99
N HIS A 434 -14.47 -18.44 27.04
CA HIS A 434 -15.82 -17.91 26.88
C HIS A 434 -16.79 -19.02 26.44
N HIS A 435 -17.85 -19.24 27.21
CA HIS A 435 -18.86 -20.29 26.93
C HIS A 435 -18.25 -21.69 26.67
N GLY A 436 -17.24 -22.06 27.47
CA GLY A 436 -16.58 -23.38 27.37
C GLY A 436 -15.60 -23.52 26.20
N ARG A 437 -15.30 -22.44 25.46
CA ARG A 437 -14.25 -22.41 24.43
C ARG A 437 -13.06 -21.59 24.90
N LEU A 438 -11.85 -22.10 24.70
CA LEU A 438 -10.61 -21.36 24.90
C LEU A 438 -10.19 -20.71 23.59
N GLU A 439 -9.91 -19.41 23.64
CA GLU A 439 -9.43 -18.60 22.51
C GLU A 439 -8.07 -17.98 22.86
N MET A 440 -7.11 -18.02 21.94
CA MET A 440 -5.82 -17.37 22.13
C MET A 440 -5.95 -15.86 21.97
N LEU A 441 -5.73 -15.13 23.07
CA LEU A 441 -5.76 -13.68 23.11
C LEU A 441 -4.46 -13.04 22.65
N ALA A 442 -3.32 -13.62 22.97
CA ALA A 442 -2.00 -13.09 22.64
C ALA A 442 -0.93 -14.18 22.78
N SER A 443 0.19 -14.00 22.09
CA SER A 443 1.37 -14.86 22.24
C SER A 443 2.65 -14.03 22.10
N ALA A 444 3.53 -14.14 23.08
CA ALA A 444 4.79 -13.42 23.11
C ALA A 444 5.95 -14.41 23.26
N VAL A 445 7.05 -14.12 22.58
CA VAL A 445 8.35 -14.73 22.81
C VAL A 445 9.32 -13.56 22.88
N GLY A 446 10.08 -13.50 23.97
CA GLY A 446 10.91 -12.35 24.26
C GLY A 446 12.06 -12.68 25.19
N TRP A 447 12.95 -11.70 25.29
CA TRP A 447 14.12 -11.72 26.15
C TRP A 447 13.87 -10.84 27.37
N LEU A 448 14.21 -11.35 28.56
CA LEU A 448 14.26 -10.58 29.79
C LEU A 448 15.71 -10.50 30.26
N ASP A 449 16.24 -9.28 30.29
CA ASP A 449 17.61 -9.04 30.74
C ASP A 449 17.74 -9.11 32.28
N THR A 450 18.98 -9.00 32.77
CA THR A 450 19.27 -8.99 34.22
C THR A 450 18.72 -7.77 34.95
N ALA A 451 18.40 -6.68 34.25
CA ALA A 451 17.76 -5.50 34.81
C ALA A 451 16.23 -5.63 34.91
N GLY A 452 15.67 -6.75 34.44
CA GLY A 452 14.22 -7.00 34.44
C GLY A 452 13.49 -6.31 33.29
N GLN A 453 14.20 -5.87 32.23
CA GLN A 453 13.60 -5.30 31.04
C GLN A 453 13.23 -6.40 30.05
N TRP A 454 11.95 -6.44 29.67
CA TRP A 454 11.41 -7.37 28.69
C TRP A 454 11.44 -6.74 27.30
N THR A 455 11.94 -7.48 26.31
CA THR A 455 11.95 -7.07 24.90
C THR A 455 11.50 -8.21 23.98
N GLU A 456 10.68 -7.87 23.01
CA GLU A 456 10.25 -8.75 21.90
C GLU A 456 10.95 -8.35 20.59
N GLU A 457 12.06 -7.62 20.69
CA GLU A 457 12.84 -7.23 19.53
C GLU A 457 13.38 -8.48 18.82
N GLU A 458 13.05 -8.61 17.55
CA GLU A 458 13.39 -9.75 16.72
C GLU A 458 14.89 -10.06 16.74
N SER A 459 15.74 -9.03 16.65
CA SER A 459 17.20 -9.18 16.57
C SER A 459 17.74 -9.89 17.81
N ILE A 460 17.29 -9.48 18.99
CA ILE A 460 17.68 -10.02 20.30
C ILE A 460 17.13 -11.43 20.47
N VAL A 461 15.84 -11.63 20.17
CA VAL A 461 15.19 -12.93 20.33
C VAL A 461 15.77 -13.96 19.36
N THR A 462 16.09 -13.56 18.14
CA THR A 462 16.76 -14.41 17.15
C THR A 462 18.16 -14.78 17.59
N ALA A 463 18.95 -13.81 18.08
CA ALA A 463 20.28 -14.06 18.61
C ALA A 463 20.24 -15.04 19.80
N ALA A 464 19.26 -14.89 20.68
CA ALA A 464 19.04 -15.79 21.81
C ALA A 464 18.69 -17.22 21.37
N LEU A 465 17.72 -17.36 20.46
CA LEU A 465 17.28 -18.66 19.97
C LEU A 465 18.38 -19.39 19.19
N LEU A 466 19.09 -18.69 18.31
CA LEU A 466 20.23 -19.27 17.59
C LEU A 466 21.41 -19.58 18.52
N GLY A 467 21.67 -18.71 19.50
CA GLY A 467 22.67 -18.92 20.54
C GLY A 467 22.39 -20.16 21.38
N ALA A 468 21.14 -20.34 21.81
CA ALA A 468 20.70 -21.56 22.50
C ALA A 468 20.84 -22.80 21.62
N ALA A 469 20.35 -22.74 20.37
CA ALA A 469 20.41 -23.87 19.44
C ALA A 469 21.84 -24.31 19.09
N GLY A 470 22.79 -23.36 19.07
CA GLY A 470 24.21 -23.63 18.83
C GLY A 470 25.03 -23.99 20.06
N SER A 471 24.42 -24.03 21.26
CA SER A 471 25.10 -24.31 22.53
C SER A 471 24.79 -25.70 23.07
N ASN A 472 25.61 -26.18 24.00
CA ASN A 472 25.31 -27.39 24.80
C ASN A 472 24.19 -27.07 25.80
N LEU A 473 22.95 -27.22 25.36
CA LEU A 473 21.76 -27.05 26.18
C LEU A 473 21.67 -28.15 27.24
N ARG A 474 21.52 -27.75 28.51
CA ARG A 474 21.06 -28.65 29.57
C ARG A 474 19.55 -28.56 29.66
N VAL A 475 18.86 -29.61 29.23
CA VAL A 475 17.41 -29.75 29.40
C VAL A 475 17.11 -30.04 30.88
N ASP A 476 15.94 -29.60 31.35
CA ASP A 476 15.46 -29.74 32.73
C ASP A 476 16.27 -28.91 33.74
N ALA A 477 16.01 -27.60 33.74
CA ALA A 477 16.55 -26.67 34.71
C ALA A 477 16.08 -27.03 36.15
N PRO A 478 16.93 -26.87 37.19
CA PRO A 478 16.54 -27.11 38.57
C PRO A 478 15.29 -26.30 38.97
N ALA A 479 14.42 -26.90 39.79
CA ALA A 479 13.14 -26.29 40.16
C ALA A 479 13.28 -24.90 40.83
N ALA A 480 14.38 -24.67 41.55
CA ALA A 480 14.68 -23.38 42.16
C ALA A 480 14.94 -22.29 41.11
N ASP A 481 15.74 -22.59 40.09
CA ASP A 481 16.08 -21.66 39.01
C ASP A 481 14.86 -21.37 38.14
N VAL A 482 14.06 -22.40 37.83
CA VAL A 482 12.79 -22.24 37.13
C VAL A 482 11.85 -21.34 37.91
N ARG A 483 11.73 -21.53 39.23
CA ARG A 483 10.86 -20.68 40.06
C ARG A 483 11.32 -19.23 40.09
N ALA A 484 12.61 -18.98 40.28
CA ALA A 484 13.17 -17.63 40.25
C ALA A 484 12.96 -16.96 38.88
N ALA A 485 13.06 -17.71 37.78
CA ALA A 485 12.79 -17.22 36.44
C ALA A 485 11.30 -16.91 36.22
N LEU A 486 10.40 -17.77 36.71
CA LEU A 486 8.95 -17.52 36.65
C LEU A 486 8.55 -16.28 37.46
N ASP A 487 9.15 -16.06 38.63
CA ASP A 487 8.90 -14.85 39.44
C ASP A 487 9.30 -13.58 38.67
N ARG A 488 10.41 -13.62 37.94
CA ARG A 488 10.84 -12.52 37.06
C ARG A 488 9.93 -12.34 35.85
N LEU A 489 9.43 -13.43 35.28
CA LEU A 489 8.46 -13.40 34.17
C LEU A 489 7.07 -12.94 34.57
N ALA A 490 6.73 -12.97 35.86
CA ALA A 490 5.43 -12.53 36.34
C ALA A 490 5.16 -11.07 35.97
N ALA A 491 6.17 -10.20 35.99
CA ALA A 491 6.02 -8.78 35.65
C ALA A 491 5.52 -8.55 34.20
N PRO A 492 6.20 -9.02 33.13
CA PRO A 492 5.70 -8.87 31.76
C PRO A 492 4.36 -9.59 31.55
N ILE A 493 4.14 -10.75 32.16
CA ILE A 493 2.85 -11.48 32.07
C ILE A 493 1.72 -10.65 32.69
N HIS A 494 1.93 -10.06 33.87
CA HIS A 494 0.94 -9.23 34.55
C HIS A 494 0.59 -7.98 33.74
N ILE A 495 1.56 -7.37 33.05
CA ILE A 495 1.30 -6.25 32.14
C ILE A 495 0.34 -6.71 31.02
N ARG A 496 0.60 -7.86 30.41
CA ARG A 496 -0.25 -8.42 29.35
C ARG A 496 -1.64 -8.80 29.84
N LEU A 497 -1.74 -9.40 31.03
CA LEU A 497 -3.01 -9.72 31.68
C LEU A 497 -3.81 -8.46 32.03
N ALA A 498 -3.15 -7.42 32.52
CA ALA A 498 -3.79 -6.14 32.81
C ALA A 498 -4.36 -5.51 31.53
N LEU A 499 -3.65 -5.60 30.41
CA LEU A 499 -4.14 -5.15 29.10
C LEU A 499 -5.29 -6.01 28.56
N ALA A 500 -5.22 -7.33 28.75
CA ALA A 500 -6.31 -8.23 28.37
C ALA A 500 -7.58 -7.99 29.21
N GLY A 501 -7.41 -7.71 30.51
CA GLY A 501 -8.49 -7.41 31.46
C GLY A 501 -9.03 -5.97 31.39
N SER A 502 -8.24 -5.01 30.90
CA SER A 502 -8.63 -3.59 30.79
C SER A 502 -9.56 -3.28 29.61
N ARG A 503 -9.91 -4.29 28.79
CA ARG A 503 -10.89 -4.22 27.68
C ARG A 503 -12.27 -3.67 28.05
N ARG A 504 -12.54 -3.39 29.33
CA ARG A 504 -13.78 -2.73 29.76
C ARG A 504 -13.85 -1.22 29.38
N TRP A 505 -12.72 -0.50 29.18
CA TRP A 505 -12.77 0.97 29.17
C TRP A 505 -11.78 1.75 28.29
N ALA A 506 -10.80 1.12 27.63
CA ALA A 506 -9.68 1.88 27.07
C ALA A 506 -9.45 1.62 25.57
N ALA A 507 -10.04 2.45 24.72
CA ALA A 507 -9.36 2.83 23.49
C ALA A 507 -8.06 3.57 23.86
N GLY A 508 -6.93 3.26 23.19
CA GLY A 508 -5.66 3.96 23.44
C GLY A 508 -5.72 5.45 23.14
N ASP A 509 -6.55 5.84 22.18
CA ASP A 509 -6.84 7.24 21.83
C ASP A 509 -8.26 7.35 21.23
N PRO A 510 -9.31 7.44 22.07
CA PRO A 510 -10.68 7.51 21.60
C PRO A 510 -10.96 8.82 20.87
N ASP A 511 -11.61 8.71 19.72
CA ASP A 511 -12.14 9.86 18.99
C ASP A 511 -12.94 10.77 19.92
N SER A 512 -12.83 12.09 19.73
CA SER A 512 -13.62 13.11 20.40
C SER A 512 -15.12 12.76 20.45
N ALA A 513 -15.68 12.18 19.38
CA ALA A 513 -17.06 11.73 19.33
C ALA A 513 -17.35 10.59 20.32
N ALA A 514 -16.47 9.60 20.38
CA ALA A 514 -16.58 8.49 21.31
C ALA A 514 -16.51 8.97 22.76
N ARG A 515 -15.58 9.87 23.08
CA ARG A 515 -15.48 10.49 24.42
C ARG A 515 -16.75 11.23 24.83
N ARG A 516 -17.32 12.05 23.95
CA ARG A 516 -18.57 12.78 24.23
C ARG A 516 -19.73 11.82 24.45
N LEU A 517 -19.89 10.82 23.60
CA LEU A 517 -20.98 9.85 23.72
C LEU A 517 -20.83 8.96 24.97
N ALA A 518 -19.62 8.54 25.33
CA ALA A 518 -19.33 7.80 26.55
C ALA A 518 -19.70 8.60 27.82
N GLY A 519 -19.44 9.91 27.82
CA GLY A 519 -19.85 10.81 28.90
C GLY A 519 -21.37 10.83 29.09
N ARG A 520 -22.13 11.01 28.00
CA ARG A 520 -23.61 10.99 28.00
C ARG A 520 -24.16 9.64 28.47
N LEU A 521 -23.60 8.54 27.95
CA LEU A 521 -23.98 7.18 28.35
C LEU A 521 -23.74 6.96 29.85
N SER A 522 -22.62 7.44 30.40
CA SER A 522 -22.31 7.33 31.83
C SER A 522 -23.32 8.07 32.71
N GLU A 523 -23.84 9.21 32.26
CA GLU A 523 -24.93 9.92 32.95
C GLU A 523 -26.24 9.12 32.93
N TRP A 524 -26.59 8.53 31.79
CA TRP A 524 -27.80 7.71 31.66
C TRP A 524 -27.71 6.41 32.45
N VAL A 525 -26.54 5.77 32.50
CA VAL A 525 -26.27 4.61 33.37
C VAL A 525 -26.55 4.96 34.82
N ARG A 526 -26.02 6.10 35.32
CA ARG A 526 -26.27 6.58 36.69
C ARG A 526 -27.75 6.87 36.94
N ALA A 527 -28.46 7.43 35.95
CA ALA A 527 -29.90 7.68 36.07
C ALA A 527 -30.71 6.38 36.14
N ALA A 528 -30.43 5.40 35.26
CA ALA A 528 -31.08 4.09 35.25
C ALA A 528 -30.81 3.30 36.54
N ALA A 529 -29.58 3.37 37.06
CA ALA A 529 -29.22 2.76 38.35
C ALA A 529 -30.03 3.35 39.51
N ARG A 530 -30.22 4.68 39.56
CA ARG A 530 -31.08 5.32 40.57
C ARG A 530 -32.54 4.87 40.48
N GLN A 531 -33.02 4.61 39.26
CA GLN A 531 -34.38 4.15 39.00
C GLN A 531 -34.56 2.63 39.17
N ARG A 532 -33.48 1.89 39.47
CA ARG A 532 -33.45 0.42 39.58
C ARG A 532 -33.98 -0.31 38.33
N ASP A 533 -33.83 0.28 37.15
CA ASP A 533 -34.18 -0.35 35.88
C ASP A 533 -33.01 -1.24 35.40
N ALA A 534 -33.07 -2.52 35.77
CA ALA A 534 -32.03 -3.49 35.42
C ALA A 534 -31.90 -3.72 33.90
N ALA A 535 -33.00 -3.63 33.14
CA ALA A 535 -32.99 -3.86 31.70
C ALA A 535 -32.35 -2.68 30.96
N ALA A 536 -32.69 -1.44 31.35
CA ALA A 536 -32.03 -0.26 30.82
C ALA A 536 -30.55 -0.19 31.21
N LEU A 537 -30.22 -0.55 32.45
CA LEU A 537 -28.84 -0.58 32.93
C LEU A 537 -27.97 -1.53 32.08
N ALA A 538 -28.40 -2.77 31.88
CA ALA A 538 -27.67 -3.74 31.07
C ALA A 538 -27.47 -3.28 29.62
N ARG A 539 -28.48 -2.62 29.03
CA ARG A 539 -28.37 -2.07 27.66
C ARG A 539 -27.39 -0.90 27.60
N LEU A 540 -27.44 0.03 28.55
CA LEU A 540 -26.58 1.20 28.60
C LEU A 540 -25.12 0.84 28.92
N GLU A 541 -24.88 -0.15 29.78
CA GLU A 541 -23.54 -0.66 30.06
C GLU A 541 -22.92 -1.33 28.82
N ARG A 542 -23.70 -2.11 28.06
CA ARG A 542 -23.25 -2.66 26.78
C ARG A 542 -22.91 -1.56 25.76
N ALA A 543 -23.76 -0.55 25.66
CA ALA A 543 -23.52 0.60 24.80
C ALA A 543 -22.25 1.36 25.21
N LEU A 544 -22.05 1.59 26.50
CA LEU A 544 -20.87 2.26 27.03
C LEU A 544 -19.61 1.44 26.76
N ALA A 545 -19.64 0.12 26.94
CA ALA A 545 -18.52 -0.77 26.63
C ALA A 545 -18.14 -0.74 25.15
N PHE A 546 -19.13 -0.70 24.25
CA PHE A 546 -18.91 -0.52 22.82
C PHE A 546 -18.24 0.82 22.52
N VAL A 547 -18.80 1.94 23.02
CA VAL A 547 -18.31 3.30 22.74
C VAL A 547 -16.94 3.58 23.37
N ALA A 548 -16.60 2.95 24.50
CA ALA A 548 -15.33 3.13 25.18
C ALA A 548 -14.17 2.33 24.55
N GLY A 549 -14.47 1.37 23.67
CA GLY A 549 -13.48 0.52 23.00
C GLY A 549 -12.89 1.12 21.73
N GLY A 550 -11.99 0.36 21.10
CA GLY A 550 -11.57 0.61 19.72
C GLY A 550 -12.71 0.30 18.75
N HIS A 551 -12.69 0.97 17.60
CA HIS A 551 -13.76 0.87 16.60
C HIS A 551 -13.17 0.54 15.24
N THR A 552 -13.91 -0.22 14.44
CA THR A 552 -13.77 -0.20 12.99
C THR A 552 -14.19 1.18 12.44
N ALA A 553 -13.87 1.43 11.18
CA ALA A 553 -14.28 2.65 10.48
C ALA A 553 -15.80 2.84 10.47
N GLY A 554 -16.56 1.77 10.23
CA GLY A 554 -18.03 1.81 10.24
C GLY A 554 -18.58 2.12 11.62
N GLU A 555 -18.02 1.49 12.66
CA GLU A 555 -18.43 1.71 14.05
C GLU A 555 -18.10 3.14 14.52
N ALA A 556 -16.94 3.68 14.15
CA ALA A 556 -16.58 5.07 14.45
C ALA A 556 -17.54 6.07 13.78
N MET A 557 -17.97 5.79 12.54
CA MET A 557 -18.97 6.61 11.85
C MET A 557 -20.35 6.52 12.52
N LEU A 558 -20.73 5.34 13.01
CA LEU A 558 -21.95 5.16 13.79
C LEU A 558 -21.91 5.99 15.07
N VAL A 559 -20.82 5.90 15.84
CA VAL A 559 -20.62 6.66 17.08
C VAL A 559 -20.72 8.16 16.81
N ARG A 560 -20.07 8.68 15.76
CA ARG A 560 -20.14 10.10 15.38
C ARG A 560 -21.57 10.57 15.09
N ARG A 561 -22.40 9.73 14.45
CA ARG A 561 -23.82 10.06 14.19
C ARG A 561 -24.65 10.11 15.47
N LEU A 562 -24.29 9.32 16.48
CA LEU A 562 -25.05 9.19 17.72
C LEU A 562 -24.71 10.25 18.78
N VAL A 563 -23.65 11.04 18.58
CA VAL A 563 -23.20 12.06 19.55
C VAL A 563 -24.30 13.04 19.92
N GLU A 564 -25.13 13.46 18.97
CA GLU A 564 -26.22 14.41 19.16
C GLU A 564 -27.62 13.74 19.16
N ALA A 565 -27.68 12.41 19.04
CA ALA A 565 -28.94 11.69 18.99
C ALA A 565 -29.64 11.66 20.37
N SER A 566 -30.97 11.49 20.35
CA SER A 566 -31.77 11.37 21.57
C SER A 566 -31.40 10.10 22.36
N PRO A 567 -31.62 10.05 23.69
CA PRO A 567 -31.34 8.85 24.48
C PRO A 567 -32.04 7.59 23.95
N GLY A 568 -33.29 7.74 23.49
CA GLY A 568 -34.07 6.66 22.90
C GLY A 568 -33.46 6.14 21.59
N ASP A 569 -33.00 7.04 20.72
CA ASP A 569 -32.40 6.66 19.45
C ASP A 569 -31.00 6.05 19.63
N VAL A 570 -30.20 6.56 20.56
CA VAL A 570 -28.90 5.96 20.92
C VAL A 570 -29.12 4.55 21.45
N ALA A 571 -30.04 4.36 22.39
CA ALA A 571 -30.33 3.06 22.97
C ALA A 571 -30.87 2.07 21.93
N ARG A 572 -31.77 2.51 21.04
CA ARG A 572 -32.33 1.67 19.96
C ARG A 572 -31.26 1.28 18.94
N THR A 573 -30.43 2.24 18.52
CA THR A 573 -29.41 2.01 17.48
C THR A 573 -28.27 1.13 18.00
N LEU A 574 -27.78 1.40 19.23
CA LEU A 574 -26.71 0.61 19.83
C LEU A 574 -27.17 -0.78 20.29
N ALA A 575 -28.48 -1.01 20.48
CA ALA A 575 -28.99 -2.36 20.72
C ALA A 575 -28.76 -3.30 19.52
N GLY A 576 -28.68 -2.76 18.30
CA GLY A 576 -28.32 -3.50 17.08
C GLY A 576 -26.86 -3.36 16.65
N ALA A 577 -26.02 -2.67 17.44
CA ALA A 577 -24.61 -2.53 17.14
C ALA A 577 -23.86 -3.87 17.36
N PRO A 578 -22.70 -4.06 16.72
CA PRO A 578 -21.88 -5.24 16.96
C PRO A 578 -21.59 -5.39 18.45
N ALA A 579 -21.58 -6.64 18.93
CA ALA A 579 -21.29 -6.89 20.34
C ALA A 579 -19.94 -6.26 20.73
N PRO A 580 -19.83 -5.67 21.93
CA PRO A 580 -18.53 -5.37 22.48
C PRO A 580 -17.73 -6.66 22.62
N THR A 581 -16.41 -6.54 22.70
CA THR A 581 -15.53 -7.68 22.92
C THR A 581 -16.03 -8.48 24.14
N PRO A 582 -16.14 -9.82 24.05
CA PRO A 582 -16.75 -10.63 25.09
C PRO A 582 -16.01 -10.43 26.42
N ARG A 583 -16.77 -10.53 27.52
CA ARG A 583 -16.19 -10.68 28.84
C ARG A 583 -15.69 -12.11 28.95
N TRP A 584 -14.39 -12.25 29.16
CA TRP A 584 -13.76 -13.55 29.39
C TRP A 584 -14.09 -14.02 30.80
N ASP A 585 -14.49 -15.28 30.92
CA ASP A 585 -14.83 -15.90 32.21
C ASP A 585 -13.56 -16.18 33.02
N ALA A 586 -12.49 -16.56 32.31
CA ALA A 586 -11.15 -16.75 32.83
C ALA A 586 -10.12 -16.37 31.75
N VAL A 587 -8.96 -15.89 32.19
CA VAL A 587 -7.77 -15.75 31.34
C VAL A 587 -6.66 -16.59 31.96
N GLU A 588 -6.22 -17.60 31.22
CA GLU A 588 -5.15 -18.52 31.59
C GLU A 588 -3.86 -18.11 30.90
N VAL A 589 -2.73 -18.33 31.59
CA VAL A 589 -1.39 -18.12 31.03
C VAL A 589 -0.74 -19.47 30.83
N ARG A 590 -0.26 -19.72 29.61
CA ARG A 590 0.53 -20.91 29.29
C ARG A 590 1.95 -20.49 28.94
N VAL A 591 2.92 -20.84 29.78
CA VAL A 591 4.34 -20.70 29.43
C VAL A 591 4.68 -21.79 28.41
N THR A 592 5.11 -21.40 27.22
CA THR A 592 5.38 -22.32 26.10
C THR A 592 6.82 -22.80 26.07
N GLY A 593 7.74 -22.09 26.72
CA GLY A 593 9.14 -22.49 26.86
C GLY A 593 9.95 -21.47 27.66
N LEU A 594 11.01 -21.94 28.31
CA LEU A 594 11.89 -21.14 29.14
C LEU A 594 13.36 -21.57 28.97
N VAL A 595 14.22 -20.66 28.56
CA VAL A 595 15.67 -20.89 28.44
C VAL A 595 16.42 -19.89 29.30
N LEU A 596 17.22 -20.38 30.24
CA LEU A 596 18.02 -19.59 31.16
C LEU A 596 19.44 -19.47 30.61
N PHE A 597 19.97 -18.25 30.57
CA PHE A 597 21.34 -17.98 30.16
C PHE A 597 22.14 -17.56 31.37
N GLU A 598 23.09 -18.40 31.78
CA GLU A 598 23.89 -18.24 32.99
C GLU A 598 25.38 -18.20 32.63
N ARG A 599 26.19 -17.56 33.47
CA ARG A 599 27.66 -17.62 33.34
C ARG A 599 28.23 -18.94 33.83
#